data_AF-E9AV54-F1
#
_entry.id   AF-E9AV54-F1
#
_cell.length_a   1.000
_cell.length_b   1.000
_cell.length_c   1.000
_cell.angle_alpha   90.00
_cell.angle_beta   90.00
_cell.angle_gamma   90.00
#
_symmetry.space_group_name_H-M   'P 1'
#
loop_
_entity.id
_entity.type
_entity.pdbx_description
1 polymer ?
#
loop_
_entity_poly.entity_id
_entity_poly.type
_entity_poly.pdbx_seq_one_letter_code
_entity_poly.pdbx_strand_id
1 'polypeptide(L)'
;MSIPLVASGKTVKEDSELFFAVTRSFSVPGASSQYQTPLAFNQLMRGLLRQRNRFNHDHHDTCVYIERSKNANVVAYTANLVDADTHERVGSGIGRPCVPYRDNPLHAYFVTLEPSYLEERRRKGVKYDCDELSILERTLAYGCSATPVNTESVLRYWKQYTPEAFEALQKEWKVSGSIGVPAENQGAKDVSAAGGATAAPPSASALTVESLDAALKTWWTPFHPYISHFVALPTWPGLIMCLPPVAKVDSSRRSSVTAAEAPTSTSTDQARAAGTTEANPPMVDTTNTTYGNHTEPAEATATSGVLSDEDTVVAIITRIDGELSVLEKVYVKSIEPKRFYNLPKVEYIEVFGVSLATGKATYERKTC
;
A
#
# COMPACT_ATOMS: atom_id res chain seq x y z
N MET A 1 13.34 -12.12 -16.58
CA MET A 1 12.12 -12.31 -17.37
C MET A 1 11.04 -11.40 -16.79
N SER A 2 10.41 -10.55 -17.59
CA SER A 2 9.35 -9.64 -17.13
C SER A 2 8.00 -10.36 -17.14
N ILE A 3 7.42 -10.56 -15.97
CA ILE A 3 6.02 -11.01 -15.86
C ILE A 3 5.14 -9.83 -16.30
N PRO A 4 4.28 -9.97 -17.33
CA PRO A 4 3.34 -8.92 -17.74
C PRO A 4 2.27 -8.72 -16.66
N LEU A 5 1.30 -7.81 -16.85
CA LEU A 5 0.12 -7.76 -15.98
C LEU A 5 -0.67 -9.07 -16.12
N VAL A 6 -0.41 -10.03 -15.22
CA VAL A 6 -1.14 -11.30 -15.15
C VAL A 6 -2.28 -11.15 -14.15
N ALA A 7 -3.37 -10.63 -14.67
CA ALA A 7 -4.70 -11.05 -14.28
C ALA A 7 -5.39 -11.59 -15.55
N SER A 8 -6.57 -12.20 -15.45
CA SER A 8 -7.33 -12.66 -16.62
C SER A 8 -7.53 -11.52 -17.66
N GLY A 9 -7.76 -11.86 -18.94
CA GLY A 9 -7.92 -10.85 -20.00
C GLY A 9 -9.05 -9.83 -19.75
N LYS A 10 -10.03 -10.16 -18.90
CA LYS A 10 -11.07 -9.22 -18.44
C LYS A 10 -10.52 -8.23 -17.41
N THR A 11 -9.87 -8.73 -16.36
CA THR A 11 -9.27 -7.92 -15.29
C THR A 11 -8.16 -7.00 -15.78
N VAL A 12 -7.33 -7.39 -16.77
CA VAL A 12 -6.29 -6.51 -17.33
C VAL A 12 -6.85 -5.17 -17.82
N LYS A 13 -8.07 -5.18 -18.39
CA LYS A 13 -8.74 -3.95 -18.83
C LYS A 13 -9.13 -3.09 -17.62
N GLU A 14 -9.85 -3.65 -16.66
CA GLU A 14 -10.35 -2.96 -15.46
C GLU A 14 -9.18 -2.38 -14.62
N ASP A 15 -8.12 -3.16 -14.45
CA ASP A 15 -6.87 -2.78 -13.78
C ASP A 15 -6.17 -1.60 -14.48
N SER A 16 -6.07 -1.68 -15.82
CA SER A 16 -5.47 -0.63 -16.65
C SER A 16 -6.32 0.64 -16.68
N GLU A 17 -7.65 0.52 -16.62
CA GLU A 17 -8.59 1.66 -16.56
C GLU A 17 -8.53 2.39 -15.21
N LEU A 18 -8.34 1.68 -14.09
CA LEU A 18 -8.12 2.31 -12.78
C LEU A 18 -6.81 3.10 -12.76
N PHE A 19 -5.70 2.48 -13.18
CA PHE A 19 -4.40 3.16 -13.26
C PHE A 19 -4.41 4.33 -14.25
N PHE A 20 -5.13 4.20 -15.39
CA PHE A 20 -5.29 5.27 -16.38
C PHE A 20 -6.08 6.45 -15.82
N ALA A 21 -7.14 6.16 -15.06
CA ALA A 21 -7.97 7.19 -14.46
C ALA A 21 -7.17 8.05 -13.47
N VAL A 22 -6.41 7.45 -12.55
CA VAL A 22 -5.54 8.20 -11.63
C VAL A 22 -4.48 8.98 -12.41
N THR A 23 -3.86 8.35 -13.42
CA THR A 23 -2.87 8.99 -14.31
C THR A 23 -3.46 10.24 -14.97
N ARG A 24 -4.60 10.12 -15.65
CA ARG A 24 -5.25 11.23 -16.37
C ARG A 24 -5.75 12.32 -15.42
N SER A 25 -6.26 11.97 -14.24
CA SER A 25 -6.81 12.95 -13.29
C SER A 25 -5.74 13.77 -12.56
N PHE A 26 -4.58 13.19 -12.24
CA PHE A 26 -3.61 13.79 -11.31
C PHE A 26 -2.17 13.93 -11.81
N SER A 27 -1.71 13.12 -12.77
CA SER A 27 -0.26 12.97 -13.02
C SER A 27 0.33 13.77 -14.19
N VAL A 28 -0.49 14.36 -15.06
CA VAL A 28 -0.04 14.99 -16.31
C VAL A 28 -0.21 16.51 -16.22
N PRO A 29 0.88 17.29 -16.01
CA PRO A 29 0.79 18.75 -15.92
C PRO A 29 0.01 19.38 -17.08
N GLY A 30 -0.98 20.23 -16.75
CA GLY A 30 -1.83 20.94 -17.72
C GLY A 30 -2.93 20.11 -18.41
N ALA A 31 -2.71 18.82 -18.65
CA ALA A 31 -3.75 17.92 -19.16
C ALA A 31 -4.70 17.44 -18.04
N SER A 32 -4.14 17.12 -16.88
CA SER A 32 -4.87 16.69 -15.69
C SER A 32 -5.63 17.86 -15.07
N SER A 33 -6.97 17.78 -15.04
CA SER A 33 -7.84 18.79 -14.43
C SER A 33 -7.60 18.99 -12.93
N GLN A 34 -6.99 18.01 -12.27
CA GLN A 34 -6.59 18.05 -10.86
C GLN A 34 -5.10 17.72 -10.73
N TYR A 35 -4.26 18.22 -11.65
CA TYR A 35 -2.83 17.96 -11.63
C TYR A 35 -2.22 18.23 -10.24
N GLN A 36 -1.46 17.26 -9.75
CA GLN A 36 -0.66 17.37 -8.53
C GLN A 36 0.78 16.93 -8.82
N THR A 37 1.76 17.60 -8.21
CA THR A 37 3.11 17.03 -8.13
C THR A 37 3.07 15.75 -7.27
N PRO A 38 4.03 14.81 -7.37
CA PRO A 38 4.03 13.62 -6.53
C PRO A 38 4.00 13.93 -5.02
N LEU A 39 4.68 15.00 -4.60
CA LEU A 39 4.64 15.47 -3.21
C LEU A 39 3.24 15.99 -2.82
N ALA A 40 2.62 16.82 -3.67
CA ALA A 40 1.29 17.35 -3.39
C ALA A 40 0.21 16.25 -3.44
N PHE A 41 0.35 15.24 -4.31
CA PHE A 41 -0.54 14.07 -4.34
C PHE A 41 -0.37 13.19 -3.09
N ASN A 42 0.87 13.02 -2.61
CA ASN A 42 1.15 12.34 -1.34
C ASN A 42 0.49 13.07 -0.15
N GLN A 43 0.66 14.39 -0.08
CA GLN A 43 0.03 15.23 0.94
C GLN A 43 -1.52 15.20 0.87
N LEU A 44 -2.09 15.25 -0.33
CA LEU A 44 -3.54 15.06 -0.55
C LEU A 44 -4.00 13.70 -0.01
N MET A 45 -3.35 12.61 -0.42
CA MET A 45 -3.68 11.26 0.04
C MET A 45 -3.60 11.13 1.56
N ARG A 46 -2.57 11.69 2.20
CA ARG A 46 -2.43 11.73 3.66
C ARG A 46 -3.56 12.50 4.34
N GLY A 47 -3.96 13.64 3.78
CA GLY A 47 -5.09 14.43 4.30
C GLY A 47 -6.47 13.77 4.15
N LEU A 48 -6.61 12.79 3.25
CA LEU A 48 -7.84 12.02 3.06
C LEU A 48 -7.88 10.71 3.86
N LEU A 49 -6.75 10.24 4.38
CA LEU A 49 -6.68 9.03 5.19
C LEU A 49 -7.12 9.31 6.64
N ARG A 50 -8.05 8.49 7.15
CA ARG A 50 -8.39 8.51 8.57
C ARG A 50 -7.24 7.95 9.42
N GLN A 51 -7.19 8.42 10.67
CA GLN A 51 -6.29 7.90 11.70
C GLN A 51 -6.45 6.38 11.86
N ARG A 52 -5.31 5.69 11.95
CA ARG A 52 -5.22 4.22 12.14
C ARG A 52 -5.17 3.93 13.63
N ASN A 53 -6.34 3.70 14.21
CA ASN A 53 -6.61 3.20 15.57
C ASN A 53 -8.10 2.77 15.62
N ARG A 54 -8.57 2.11 14.56
CA ARG A 54 -10.01 1.86 14.30
C ARG A 54 -10.58 0.74 15.18
N PHE A 55 -9.71 -0.15 15.65
CA PHE A 55 -10.00 -1.26 16.53
C PHE A 55 -8.71 -1.67 17.28
N ASN A 56 -8.84 -2.50 18.32
CA ASN A 56 -7.68 -3.06 19.02
C ASN A 56 -6.84 -3.90 18.04
N HIS A 57 -5.53 -3.68 17.99
CA HIS A 57 -4.60 -4.27 17.02
C HIS A 57 -4.77 -3.82 15.55
N ASP A 58 -5.39 -2.65 15.31
CA ASP A 58 -5.21 -1.92 14.05
C ASP A 58 -3.73 -1.52 13.90
N HIS A 59 -3.11 -1.85 12.77
CA HIS A 59 -1.68 -1.57 12.55
C HIS A 59 -1.49 -0.26 11.79
N HIS A 60 -0.35 0.42 12.00
CA HIS A 60 0.01 1.57 11.18
C HIS A 60 -0.01 1.26 9.69
N ASP A 61 0.30 0.03 9.30
CA ASP A 61 0.35 -0.38 7.89
C ASP A 61 -0.93 -1.12 7.41
N THR A 62 -1.98 -1.18 8.23
CA THR A 62 -3.29 -1.72 7.84
C THR A 62 -4.02 -0.77 6.88
N CYS A 63 -3.99 -1.07 5.59
CA CYS A 63 -4.53 -0.21 4.54
C CYS A 63 -6.05 -0.37 4.33
N VAL A 64 -6.63 -1.55 4.60
CA VAL A 64 -8.08 -1.78 4.53
C VAL A 64 -8.50 -2.90 5.48
N TYR A 65 -9.77 -2.93 5.86
CA TYR A 65 -10.40 -4.02 6.58
C TYR A 65 -11.81 -4.30 6.04
N ILE A 66 -12.24 -5.54 6.18
CA ILE A 66 -13.57 -6.02 5.82
C ILE A 66 -14.33 -6.33 7.11
N GLU A 67 -15.37 -5.54 7.38
CA GLU A 67 -16.41 -5.88 8.35
C GLU A 67 -17.35 -6.95 7.79
N ARG A 68 -17.92 -7.74 8.70
CA ARG A 68 -18.84 -8.82 8.37
C ARG A 68 -20.16 -8.64 9.10
N SER A 69 -21.25 -9.02 8.46
CA SER A 69 -22.58 -8.98 9.09
C SER A 69 -22.84 -10.00 10.19
N LYS A 70 -21.87 -10.86 10.53
CA LYS A 70 -22.06 -11.99 11.47
C LYS A 70 -21.85 -11.58 12.93
N ASN A 71 -20.79 -10.81 13.18
CA ASN A 71 -20.29 -10.43 14.50
C ASN A 71 -19.33 -9.24 14.35
N ALA A 72 -18.78 -8.72 15.45
CA ALA A 72 -17.85 -7.59 15.40
C ALA A 72 -16.49 -7.89 14.72
N ASN A 73 -16.17 -9.16 14.41
CA ASN A 73 -14.87 -9.53 13.87
C ASN A 73 -14.66 -9.01 12.44
N VAL A 74 -13.43 -8.58 12.18
CA VAL A 74 -13.00 -8.06 10.86
C VAL A 74 -11.92 -8.94 10.25
N VAL A 75 -11.72 -8.83 8.94
CA VAL A 75 -10.46 -9.23 8.29
C VAL A 75 -9.67 -7.96 7.99
N ALA A 76 -8.44 -7.88 8.49
CA ALA A 76 -7.53 -6.78 8.23
C ALA A 76 -6.54 -7.14 7.11
N TYR A 77 -6.15 -6.14 6.31
CA TYR A 77 -5.14 -6.23 5.28
C TYR A 77 -4.03 -5.23 5.57
N THR A 78 -2.84 -5.75 5.90
CA THR A 78 -1.68 -4.97 6.32
C THR A 78 -0.57 -5.12 5.28
N ALA A 79 0.06 -4.01 4.92
CA ALA A 79 1.18 -4.04 3.99
C ALA A 79 2.40 -4.70 4.63
N ASN A 80 2.95 -5.72 3.97
CA ASN A 80 4.28 -6.20 4.32
C ASN A 80 5.30 -5.26 3.70
N LEU A 81 6.13 -4.65 4.53
CA LEU A 81 7.09 -3.64 4.10
C LEU A 81 8.52 -4.18 4.19
N VAL A 82 9.34 -3.72 3.25
CA VAL A 82 10.80 -3.78 3.37
C VAL A 82 11.36 -2.37 3.42
N ASP A 83 12.51 -2.24 4.07
CA ASP A 83 13.30 -1.02 4.04
C ASP A 83 13.63 -0.62 2.59
N ALA A 84 13.55 0.68 2.30
CA ALA A 84 13.75 1.16 0.93
C ALA A 84 15.19 0.99 0.43
N ASP A 85 16.19 1.03 1.33
CA ASP A 85 17.61 0.98 1.01
C ASP A 85 18.19 -0.44 1.18
N THR A 86 17.86 -1.14 2.28
CA THR A 86 18.42 -2.49 2.55
C THR A 86 17.60 -3.63 1.96
N HIS A 87 16.32 -3.39 1.64
CA HIS A 87 15.33 -4.41 1.27
C HIS A 87 15.10 -5.51 2.33
N GLU A 88 15.55 -5.31 3.56
CA GLU A 88 15.23 -6.18 4.69
C GLU A 88 13.79 -5.96 5.16
N ARG A 89 13.13 -7.01 5.67
CA ARG A 89 11.76 -6.90 6.20
C ARG A 89 11.74 -6.04 7.46
N VAL A 90 10.81 -5.10 7.52
CA VAL A 90 10.57 -4.25 8.69
C VAL A 90 9.25 -4.60 9.37
N GLY A 91 9.16 -4.34 10.68
CA GLY A 91 7.92 -4.53 11.43
C GLY A 91 6.84 -3.50 11.09
N SER A 92 7.24 -2.27 10.71
CA SER A 92 6.31 -1.21 10.31
C SER A 92 7.00 -0.10 9.49
N GLY A 93 6.22 0.69 8.75
CA GLY A 93 6.65 1.88 8.02
C GLY A 93 6.87 3.13 8.89
N ILE A 94 6.63 3.06 10.20
CA ILE A 94 6.79 4.21 11.13
C ILE A 94 8.23 4.74 11.12
N GLY A 95 8.36 6.06 10.96
CA GLY A 95 9.61 6.81 11.05
C GLY A 95 10.69 6.45 10.03
N ARG A 96 10.34 5.83 8.89
CA ARG A 96 11.32 5.33 7.90
C ARG A 96 10.76 5.28 6.47
N PRO A 97 11.62 5.39 5.44
CA PRO A 97 11.26 5.09 4.06
C PRO A 97 11.15 3.57 3.84
N CYS A 98 10.04 3.11 3.28
CA CYS A 98 9.79 1.70 2.99
C CYS A 98 9.09 1.51 1.63
N VAL A 99 9.15 0.29 1.11
CA VAL A 99 8.42 -0.14 -0.08
C VAL A 99 7.69 -1.47 0.17
N PRO A 100 6.63 -1.81 -0.57
CA PRO A 100 5.91 -3.06 -0.37
C PRO A 100 6.77 -4.27 -0.76
N TYR A 101 6.76 -5.31 0.08
CA TYR A 101 7.51 -6.54 -0.15
C TYR A 101 6.97 -7.29 -1.39
N ARG A 102 7.77 -7.32 -2.45
CA ARG A 102 7.35 -7.70 -3.81
C ARG A 102 6.59 -9.03 -3.93
N ASP A 103 7.02 -10.06 -3.20
CA ASP A 103 6.49 -11.42 -3.37
C ASP A 103 5.21 -11.67 -2.56
N ASN A 104 4.97 -10.85 -1.52
CA ASN A 104 3.78 -10.93 -0.68
C ASN A 104 3.45 -9.54 -0.09
N PRO A 105 3.01 -8.56 -0.90
CA PRO A 105 2.94 -7.14 -0.50
C PRO A 105 1.80 -6.84 0.48
N LEU A 106 0.76 -7.67 0.54
CA LEU A 106 -0.32 -7.57 1.52
C LEU A 106 -0.43 -8.87 2.31
N HIS A 107 -0.55 -8.75 3.63
CA HIS A 107 -0.92 -9.83 4.53
C HIS A 107 -2.38 -9.69 4.96
N ALA A 108 -3.11 -10.80 5.03
CA ALA A 108 -4.52 -10.83 5.40
C ALA A 108 -4.74 -11.76 6.61
N TYR A 109 -5.42 -11.26 7.64
CA TYR A 109 -5.66 -11.98 8.90
C TYR A 109 -7.00 -11.59 9.52
N PHE A 110 -7.58 -12.50 10.31
CA PHE A 110 -8.75 -12.19 11.14
C PHE A 110 -8.34 -11.39 12.36
N VAL A 111 -9.21 -10.48 12.80
CA VAL A 111 -9.15 -9.84 14.12
C VAL A 111 -10.43 -10.14 14.87
N THR A 112 -10.30 -10.76 16.04
CA THR A 112 -11.42 -11.04 16.95
C THR A 112 -11.71 -9.77 17.76
N LEU A 113 -12.90 -9.21 17.59
CA LEU A 113 -13.35 -8.01 18.31
C LEU A 113 -14.59 -8.27 19.16
N GLU A 114 -15.25 -9.42 18.97
CA GLU A 114 -16.44 -9.83 19.72
C GLU A 114 -16.09 -10.11 21.21
N PRO A 115 -16.62 -9.36 22.20
CA PRO A 115 -16.19 -9.48 23.60
C PRO A 115 -16.35 -10.89 24.18
N SER A 116 -17.44 -11.58 23.85
CA SER A 116 -17.69 -12.95 24.31
C SER A 116 -16.65 -13.96 23.79
N TYR A 117 -16.08 -13.72 22.60
CA TYR A 117 -15.01 -14.57 22.05
C TYR A 117 -13.65 -14.22 22.69
N LEU A 118 -13.42 -12.94 22.99
CA LEU A 118 -12.23 -12.47 23.70
C LEU A 118 -12.17 -13.04 25.13
N GLU A 119 -13.26 -12.97 25.89
CA GLU A 119 -13.36 -13.58 27.23
C GLU A 119 -13.06 -15.09 27.18
N GLU A 120 -13.65 -15.82 26.24
CA GLU A 120 -13.41 -17.25 26.05
C GLU A 120 -11.96 -17.58 25.66
N ARG A 121 -11.32 -16.72 24.87
CA ARG A 121 -9.88 -16.82 24.54
C ARG A 121 -9.00 -16.60 25.76
N ARG A 122 -9.26 -15.55 26.54
CA ARG A 122 -8.51 -15.26 27.78
C ARG A 122 -8.69 -16.38 28.81
N ARG A 123 -9.89 -16.98 28.91
CA ARG A 123 -10.16 -18.19 29.72
C ARG A 123 -9.32 -19.40 29.30
N LYS A 124 -8.98 -19.51 28.01
CA LYS A 124 -8.08 -20.55 27.45
C LYS A 124 -6.59 -20.16 27.51
N GLY A 125 -6.24 -19.02 28.11
CA GLY A 125 -4.87 -18.49 28.14
C GLY A 125 -4.39 -17.86 26.83
N VAL A 126 -5.25 -17.75 25.81
CA VAL A 126 -4.92 -17.11 24.53
C VAL A 126 -4.98 -15.60 24.70
N LYS A 127 -3.81 -14.95 24.69
CA LYS A 127 -3.66 -13.50 24.86
C LYS A 127 -3.78 -12.69 23.56
N TYR A 128 -3.74 -13.36 22.40
CA TYR A 128 -3.69 -12.72 21.09
C TYR A 128 -5.04 -12.79 20.37
N ASP A 129 -5.40 -11.71 19.69
CA ASP A 129 -6.75 -11.50 19.15
C ASP A 129 -6.83 -11.66 17.64
N CYS A 130 -5.68 -11.69 16.96
CA CYS A 130 -5.61 -11.92 15.52
C CYS A 130 -5.34 -13.40 15.21
N ASP A 131 -5.81 -13.86 14.04
CA ASP A 131 -5.59 -15.23 13.55
C ASP A 131 -5.22 -15.24 12.08
N GLU A 132 -4.32 -16.13 11.69
CA GLU A 132 -4.03 -16.41 10.28
C GLU A 132 -5.27 -16.94 9.55
N LEU A 133 -5.50 -16.44 8.34
CA LEU A 133 -6.51 -17.04 7.45
C LEU A 133 -6.10 -18.47 7.09
N SER A 134 -6.99 -19.42 7.34
CA SER A 134 -6.85 -20.79 6.85
C SER A 134 -6.78 -20.83 5.32
N ILE A 135 -6.30 -21.95 4.76
CA ILE A 135 -6.18 -22.12 3.29
C ILE A 135 -7.53 -21.91 2.59
N LEU A 136 -8.64 -22.36 3.20
CA LEU A 136 -9.98 -22.19 2.64
C LEU A 136 -10.43 -20.73 2.69
N GLU A 137 -10.22 -20.03 3.80
CA GLU A 137 -10.58 -18.61 3.92
C GLU A 137 -9.74 -17.74 2.97
N ARG A 138 -8.44 -18.02 2.87
CA ARG A 138 -7.51 -17.36 1.95
C ARG A 138 -7.89 -17.61 0.49
N THR A 139 -8.27 -18.82 0.11
CA THR A 139 -8.60 -19.13 -1.30
C THR A 139 -10.03 -18.74 -1.70
N LEU A 140 -11.01 -18.80 -0.79
CA LEU A 140 -12.44 -18.75 -1.14
C LEU A 140 -13.23 -17.55 -0.59
N ALA A 141 -12.66 -16.78 0.36
CA ALA A 141 -13.41 -15.69 1.00
C ALA A 141 -12.63 -14.39 1.12
N TYR A 142 -11.43 -14.41 1.69
CA TYR A 142 -10.74 -13.21 2.19
C TYR A 142 -9.29 -13.07 1.74
N GLY A 143 -8.80 -13.91 0.82
CA GLY A 143 -7.49 -13.70 0.23
C GLY A 143 -7.38 -12.37 -0.52
N CYS A 144 -6.15 -11.92 -0.70
CA CYS A 144 -5.79 -10.88 -1.63
C CYS A 144 -4.59 -11.37 -2.44
N SER A 145 -4.58 -11.08 -3.74
CA SER A 145 -3.35 -11.06 -4.53
C SER A 145 -3.06 -9.60 -4.89
N ALA A 146 -1.79 -9.21 -4.94
CA ALA A 146 -1.43 -7.92 -5.51
C ALA A 146 -0.17 -8.03 -6.37
N THR A 147 -0.18 -7.32 -7.50
CA THR A 147 0.86 -7.40 -8.54
C THR A 147 1.49 -6.02 -8.76
N PRO A 148 2.83 -5.91 -8.85
CA PRO A 148 3.48 -4.62 -9.04
C PRO A 148 3.14 -4.05 -10.42
N VAL A 149 2.76 -2.79 -10.48
CA VAL A 149 2.46 -2.10 -11.74
C VAL A 149 3.76 -1.77 -12.45
N ASN A 150 4.02 -2.45 -13.56
CA ASN A 150 5.08 -2.06 -14.47
C ASN A 150 4.57 -0.91 -15.37
N THR A 151 4.91 0.32 -15.01
CA THR A 151 4.50 1.55 -15.72
C THR A 151 4.83 1.50 -17.22
N GLU A 152 5.97 0.92 -17.62
CA GLU A 152 6.31 0.79 -19.04
C GLU A 152 5.38 -0.19 -19.77
N SER A 153 5.05 -1.32 -19.15
CA SER A 153 4.08 -2.29 -19.70
C SER A 153 2.68 -1.67 -19.82
N VAL A 154 2.26 -0.86 -18.85
CA VAL A 154 0.94 -0.18 -18.91
C VAL A 154 0.92 0.92 -19.98
N LEU A 155 1.98 1.73 -20.08
CA LEU A 155 2.10 2.73 -21.14
C LEU A 155 2.15 2.09 -22.54
N ARG A 156 2.80 0.92 -22.68
CA ARG A 156 2.75 0.10 -23.91
C ARG A 156 1.35 -0.43 -24.18
N TYR A 157 0.65 -0.92 -23.15
CA TYR A 157 -0.74 -1.39 -23.27
C TYR A 157 -1.67 -0.27 -23.76
N TRP A 158 -1.63 0.93 -23.19
CA TRP A 158 -2.49 2.03 -23.64
C TRP A 158 -2.19 2.48 -25.07
N LYS A 159 -0.91 2.54 -25.46
CA LYS A 159 -0.49 2.81 -26.85
C LYS A 159 -1.09 1.80 -27.85
N GLN A 160 -1.31 0.56 -27.43
CA GLN A 160 -1.80 -0.53 -28.29
C GLN A 160 -3.33 -0.71 -28.25
N TYR A 161 -3.94 -0.68 -27.06
CA TYR A 161 -5.34 -1.10 -26.85
C TYR A 161 -6.30 0.06 -26.56
N THR A 162 -5.79 1.24 -26.19
CA THR A 162 -6.60 2.45 -25.99
C THR A 162 -5.94 3.67 -26.68
N PRO A 163 -5.58 3.56 -27.98
CA PRO A 163 -4.79 4.58 -28.66
C PRO A 163 -5.48 5.95 -28.67
N GLU A 164 -6.81 6.00 -28.85
CA GLU A 164 -7.60 7.24 -28.84
C GLU A 164 -7.49 8.00 -27.51
N ALA A 165 -7.57 7.29 -26.39
CA ALA A 165 -7.46 7.88 -25.05
C ALA A 165 -6.03 8.35 -24.75
N PHE A 166 -5.02 7.61 -25.24
CA PHE A 166 -3.62 8.00 -25.09
C PHE A 166 -3.25 9.18 -26.01
N GLU A 167 -3.80 9.24 -27.23
CA GLU A 167 -3.70 10.40 -28.12
C GLU A 167 -4.39 11.63 -27.54
N ALA A 168 -5.57 11.48 -26.92
CA ALA A 168 -6.24 12.58 -26.24
C ALA A 168 -5.33 13.16 -25.15
N LEU A 169 -4.75 12.30 -24.30
CA LEU A 169 -3.80 12.70 -23.26
C LEU A 169 -2.55 13.41 -23.85
N GLN A 170 -2.02 12.93 -24.98
CA GLN A 170 -0.92 13.61 -25.68
C GLN A 170 -1.31 14.96 -26.30
N LYS A 171 -2.54 15.10 -26.79
CA LYS A 171 -3.07 16.36 -27.34
C LYS A 171 -3.26 17.38 -26.22
N GLU A 172 -3.88 16.97 -25.11
CA GLU A 172 -4.03 17.76 -23.87
C GLU A 172 -2.65 18.23 -23.33
N TRP A 173 -1.66 17.33 -23.30
CA TRP A 173 -0.27 17.63 -22.91
C TRP A 173 0.38 18.70 -23.81
N LYS A 174 0.31 18.51 -25.13
CA LYS A 174 0.93 19.42 -26.11
C LYS A 174 0.31 20.82 -26.13
N VAL A 175 -1.00 20.93 -25.95
CA VAL A 175 -1.69 22.24 -25.85
C VAL A 175 -1.21 23.00 -24.63
N SER A 176 -1.01 22.30 -23.50
CA SER A 176 -0.72 22.90 -22.21
C SER A 176 0.60 23.67 -22.15
N GLY A 177 1.69 23.12 -22.71
CA GLY A 177 2.96 23.85 -22.74
C GLY A 177 3.05 24.93 -23.83
N SER A 178 2.00 25.13 -24.64
CA SER A 178 1.87 26.29 -25.52
C SER A 178 1.23 27.51 -24.84
N ILE A 179 0.67 27.34 -23.62
CA ILE A 179 0.12 28.45 -22.84
C ILE A 179 1.28 29.11 -22.08
N GLY A 180 1.71 30.27 -22.55
CA GLY A 180 2.72 31.07 -21.86
C GLY A 180 2.27 31.45 -20.45
N VAL A 181 3.15 31.25 -19.47
CA VAL A 181 2.93 31.64 -18.06
C VAL A 181 2.58 33.14 -18.00
N PRO A 182 1.51 33.56 -17.32
CA PRO A 182 1.24 34.98 -17.10
C PRO A 182 2.39 35.60 -16.30
N ALA A 183 2.96 36.69 -16.80
CA ALA A 183 4.09 37.35 -16.15
C ALA A 183 3.66 38.07 -14.87
N GLU A 184 3.69 37.38 -13.72
CA GLU A 184 3.61 38.04 -12.41
C GLU A 184 4.93 38.76 -12.09
N ASN A 185 4.83 40.10 -12.05
CA ASN A 185 5.74 41.10 -11.51
C ASN A 185 7.13 40.64 -11.02
N GLN A 186 8.15 40.88 -11.84
CA GLN A 186 9.54 40.92 -11.37
C GLN A 186 9.79 42.17 -10.52
N GLY A 187 9.76 42.01 -9.19
CA GLY A 187 10.34 42.94 -8.22
C GLY A 187 11.60 42.34 -7.62
N ALA A 188 12.77 42.98 -7.82
CA ALA A 188 14.07 42.36 -7.54
C ALA A 188 14.49 42.39 -6.06
N LYS A 189 15.09 41.28 -5.58
CA LYS A 189 16.52 41.26 -5.16
C LYS A 189 17.08 39.87 -4.84
N ASP A 190 18.41 39.77 -4.92
CA ASP A 190 19.24 38.57 -4.88
C ASP A 190 19.25 37.81 -3.54
N VAL A 191 19.19 36.46 -3.60
CA VAL A 191 20.00 35.54 -2.78
C VAL A 191 20.35 34.30 -3.62
N SER A 192 21.57 33.78 -3.46
CA SER A 192 22.15 32.68 -4.25
C SER A 192 21.63 31.27 -3.93
N ALA A 193 21.79 30.38 -4.92
CA ALA A 193 21.35 28.99 -4.92
C ALA A 193 21.81 28.08 -3.76
N ALA A 194 20.94 27.16 -3.37
CA ALA A 194 21.26 25.82 -2.88
C ALA A 194 20.23 24.83 -3.45
N GLY A 195 20.69 23.74 -4.07
CA GLY A 195 19.85 22.89 -4.93
C GLY A 195 19.05 21.82 -4.17
N GLY A 196 17.74 21.76 -4.45
CA GLY A 196 16.93 20.56 -4.32
C GLY A 196 16.30 20.27 -5.69
N ALA A 197 16.21 19.00 -6.09
CA ALA A 197 15.75 18.61 -7.43
C ALA A 197 14.22 18.73 -7.58
N THR A 198 13.71 19.97 -7.57
CA THR A 198 12.37 20.28 -8.04
C THR A 198 12.40 20.17 -9.56
N ALA A 199 11.68 19.20 -10.14
CA ALA A 199 11.53 19.11 -11.57
C ALA A 199 10.77 20.35 -12.07
N ALA A 200 11.48 21.31 -12.66
CA ALA A 200 10.87 22.43 -13.34
C ALA A 200 9.97 21.89 -14.48
N PRO A 201 8.81 22.52 -14.75
CA PRO A 201 8.00 22.13 -15.89
C PRO A 201 8.86 22.17 -17.17
N PRO A 202 8.77 21.16 -18.05
CA PRO A 202 9.58 21.12 -19.26
C PRO A 202 9.32 22.37 -20.11
N SER A 203 10.38 22.96 -20.67
CA SER A 203 10.23 24.11 -21.54
C SER A 203 9.36 23.78 -22.76
N ALA A 204 8.58 24.76 -23.20
CA ALA A 204 7.55 24.63 -24.24
C ALA A 204 8.04 23.95 -25.54
N SER A 205 9.35 24.01 -25.83
CA SER A 205 9.99 23.46 -27.01
C SER A 205 10.30 21.95 -26.97
N ALA A 206 9.96 21.22 -25.90
CA ALA A 206 10.39 19.82 -25.70
C ALA A 206 9.25 18.78 -25.46
N LEU A 207 7.99 19.08 -25.78
CA LEU A 207 6.84 18.17 -25.53
C LEU A 207 6.71 17.01 -26.55
N THR A 208 7.67 16.09 -26.54
CA THR A 208 7.63 14.85 -27.33
C THR A 208 6.84 13.72 -26.63
N VAL A 209 6.59 12.61 -27.33
CA VAL A 209 5.99 11.41 -26.71
C VAL A 209 6.94 10.80 -25.66
N GLU A 210 8.25 10.87 -25.87
CA GLU A 210 9.23 10.45 -24.84
C GLU A 210 9.18 11.35 -23.60
N SER A 211 8.95 12.66 -23.75
CA SER A 211 8.80 13.57 -22.60
C SER A 211 7.64 13.18 -21.68
N LEU A 212 6.51 12.73 -22.24
CA LEU A 212 5.35 12.28 -21.48
C LEU A 212 5.61 10.92 -20.80
N ASP A 213 6.25 9.98 -21.51
CA ASP A 213 6.64 8.67 -20.96
C ASP A 213 7.58 8.82 -19.76
N ALA A 214 8.57 9.72 -19.87
CA ALA A 214 9.48 10.09 -18.80
C ALA A 214 8.75 10.79 -17.64
N ALA A 215 7.93 11.80 -17.91
CA ALA A 215 7.18 12.52 -16.88
C ALA A 215 6.27 11.58 -16.07
N LEU A 216 5.56 10.67 -16.74
CA LEU A 216 4.71 9.67 -16.09
C LEU A 216 5.52 8.67 -15.25
N LYS A 217 6.66 8.19 -15.76
CA LYS A 217 7.57 7.34 -14.96
C LYS A 217 8.02 8.07 -13.70
N THR A 218 8.56 9.28 -13.84
CA THR A 218 8.99 10.12 -12.71
C THR A 218 7.87 10.41 -11.71
N TRP A 219 6.62 10.60 -12.17
CA TRP A 219 5.48 10.83 -11.29
C TRP A 219 5.10 9.57 -10.48
N TRP A 220 5.12 8.40 -11.11
CA TRP A 220 4.73 7.14 -10.47
C TRP A 220 5.82 6.49 -9.61
N THR A 221 7.11 6.74 -9.89
CA THR A 221 8.25 6.14 -9.18
C THR A 221 8.15 6.19 -7.64
N PRO A 222 7.81 7.32 -6.99
CA PRO A 222 7.79 7.38 -5.52
C PRO A 222 6.77 6.44 -4.87
N PHE A 223 5.69 6.11 -5.57
CA PHE A 223 4.53 5.45 -4.99
C PHE A 223 4.56 3.92 -5.00
N HIS A 224 5.49 3.32 -5.75
CA HIS A 224 5.63 1.87 -5.90
C HIS A 224 4.27 1.14 -6.10
N PRO A 225 3.47 1.52 -7.13
CA PRO A 225 2.09 1.08 -7.26
C PRO A 225 1.92 -0.43 -7.45
N TYR A 226 0.90 -1.02 -6.82
CA TYR A 226 0.45 -2.41 -7.06
C TYR A 226 -1.05 -2.44 -7.35
N ILE A 227 -1.50 -3.33 -8.25
CA ILE A 227 -2.93 -3.65 -8.38
C ILE A 227 -3.26 -4.86 -7.51
N SER A 228 -4.25 -4.70 -6.65
CA SER A 228 -4.79 -5.69 -5.72
C SER A 228 -6.16 -6.20 -6.14
N HIS A 229 -6.35 -7.50 -5.99
CA HIS A 229 -7.59 -8.23 -6.21
C HIS A 229 -7.95 -8.98 -4.92
N PHE A 230 -9.06 -8.60 -4.29
CA PHE A 230 -9.56 -9.26 -3.09
C PHE A 230 -10.60 -10.32 -3.47
N VAL A 231 -10.53 -11.50 -2.87
CA VAL A 231 -11.50 -12.59 -3.11
C VAL A 231 -12.93 -12.16 -2.72
N ALA A 232 -13.05 -11.34 -1.68
CA ALA A 232 -14.31 -10.74 -1.25
C ALA A 232 -14.83 -9.62 -2.18
N LEU A 233 -13.98 -9.03 -3.04
CA LEU A 233 -14.29 -7.85 -3.85
C LEU A 233 -13.91 -8.06 -5.34
N PRO A 234 -14.40 -9.12 -6.01
CA PRO A 234 -13.94 -9.50 -7.35
C PRO A 234 -14.33 -8.53 -8.48
N THR A 235 -14.99 -7.41 -8.15
CA THR A 235 -15.37 -6.34 -9.11
C THR A 235 -14.87 -4.95 -8.68
N TRP A 236 -13.98 -4.87 -7.69
CA TRP A 236 -13.32 -3.64 -7.27
C TRP A 236 -11.80 -3.90 -7.21
N PRO A 237 -11.07 -3.70 -8.32
CA PRO A 237 -9.61 -3.64 -8.26
C PRO A 237 -9.19 -2.48 -7.36
N GLY A 238 -8.17 -2.71 -6.54
CA GLY A 238 -7.56 -1.67 -5.70
C GLY A 238 -6.17 -1.32 -6.20
N LEU A 239 -5.87 -0.04 -6.40
CA LEU A 239 -4.52 0.46 -6.64
C LEU A 239 -3.88 0.78 -5.29
N ILE A 240 -3.00 -0.10 -4.81
CA ILE A 240 -2.18 0.14 -3.61
C ILE A 240 -1.13 1.20 -3.94
N MET A 241 -1.02 2.19 -3.05
CA MET A 241 -0.07 3.29 -3.10
C MET A 241 0.78 3.28 -1.83
N CYS A 242 2.09 3.14 -1.98
CA CYS A 242 3.05 3.30 -0.89
C CYS A 242 3.50 4.76 -0.83
N LEU A 243 2.96 5.52 0.12
CA LEU A 243 3.23 6.95 0.25
C LEU A 243 4.53 7.15 1.05
N PRO A 244 5.63 7.63 0.43
CA PRO A 244 6.87 7.85 1.17
C PRO A 244 6.71 8.99 2.18
N PRO A 245 7.63 9.12 3.16
CA PRO A 245 7.70 10.28 4.05
C PRO A 245 7.69 11.61 3.27
N VAL A 246 7.06 12.64 3.84
CA VAL A 246 6.96 14.00 3.26
C VAL A 246 7.76 15.04 4.04
N ALA A 247 8.23 14.69 5.24
CA ALA A 247 9.17 15.52 5.99
C ALA A 247 10.45 15.74 5.17
N LYS A 248 11.02 16.96 5.25
CA LYS A 248 12.40 17.16 4.81
C LYS A 248 13.29 16.33 5.72
N VAL A 249 13.99 15.36 5.14
CA VAL A 249 15.08 14.66 5.82
C VAL A 249 16.21 15.65 6.03
N ASP A 250 16.15 16.40 7.13
CA ASP A 250 17.28 17.16 7.63
C ASP A 250 18.38 16.14 7.94
N SER A 251 19.42 16.11 7.09
CA SER A 251 20.49 15.12 7.09
C SER A 251 21.46 15.23 8.27
N SER A 252 21.01 15.81 9.38
CA SER A 252 21.78 16.17 10.57
C SER A 252 21.24 15.51 11.84
N ARG A 253 21.06 14.18 11.80
CA ARG A 253 20.96 13.38 13.04
C ARG A 253 21.57 11.98 12.91
N ARG A 254 22.83 11.95 12.48
CA ARG A 254 23.71 10.79 12.69
C ARG A 254 24.18 10.77 14.15
N SER A 255 23.55 9.95 14.98
CA SER A 255 24.03 9.60 16.33
C SER A 255 23.56 8.18 16.65
N SER A 256 24.33 7.14 16.33
CA SER A 256 25.46 6.66 17.15
C SER A 256 25.09 6.42 18.62
N VAL A 257 24.31 5.37 18.87
CA VAL A 257 24.33 4.70 20.18
C VAL A 257 25.43 3.64 20.14
N THR A 258 26.63 4.04 20.58
CA THR A 258 27.72 3.10 20.86
C THR A 258 27.34 2.19 22.02
N ALA A 259 27.60 0.90 21.86
CA ALA A 259 27.54 -0.04 22.97
C ALA A 259 28.53 0.37 24.07
N ALA A 260 28.09 0.27 25.32
CA ALA A 260 28.94 0.41 26.50
C ALA A 260 28.81 -0.86 27.35
N GLU A 261 29.75 -1.78 27.19
CA GLU A 261 30.03 -2.81 28.19
C GLU A 261 30.76 -2.19 29.39
N ALA A 262 30.58 -2.76 30.58
CA ALA A 262 31.61 -3.12 31.58
C ALA A 262 30.93 -3.54 32.93
N PRO A 263 31.63 -4.14 33.92
CA PRO A 263 32.11 -5.52 33.83
C PRO A 263 31.91 -6.34 35.14
N THR A 264 32.67 -7.46 35.24
CA THR A 264 32.89 -8.41 36.36
C THR A 264 31.78 -9.46 36.59
N SER A 265 32.06 -10.70 37.04
CA SER A 265 33.31 -11.29 37.59
C SER A 265 33.58 -12.78 37.26
N THR A 266 34.82 -13.19 37.56
CA THR A 266 35.41 -14.54 37.82
C THR A 266 34.47 -15.65 38.37
N SER A 267 34.70 -16.97 38.15
CA SER A 267 35.99 -17.70 38.07
C SER A 267 35.99 -19.04 37.27
N THR A 268 37.21 -19.57 37.06
CA THR A 268 37.69 -20.96 36.73
C THR A 268 36.86 -22.16 37.27
N ASP A 269 36.95 -23.42 36.78
CA ASP A 269 38.03 -24.13 36.02
C ASP A 269 37.58 -25.46 35.29
N GLN A 270 38.48 -26.06 34.49
CA GLN A 270 38.65 -27.50 34.10
C GLN A 270 37.72 -28.30 33.14
N ALA A 271 38.18 -28.38 31.87
CA ALA A 271 38.78 -29.57 31.19
C ALA A 271 38.00 -30.86 30.71
N ARG A 272 38.29 -31.23 29.43
CA ARG A 272 38.26 -32.57 28.74
C ARG A 272 36.87 -33.21 28.44
N ALA A 273 36.65 -33.96 27.34
CA ALA A 273 37.44 -34.25 26.11
C ALA A 273 36.60 -34.89 24.97
N ALA A 274 37.14 -34.82 23.73
CA ALA A 274 37.07 -35.79 22.60
C ALA A 274 35.75 -36.21 21.90
N GLY A 275 35.82 -36.29 20.55
CA GLY A 275 34.88 -36.99 19.66
C GLY A 275 33.64 -36.17 19.23
N THR A 276 33.08 -36.30 18.01
CA THR A 276 33.39 -37.18 16.88
C THR A 276 32.91 -36.51 15.58
N THR A 277 33.56 -36.79 14.44
CA THR A 277 33.13 -36.34 13.11
C THR A 277 31.95 -37.18 12.62
N GLU A 278 30.81 -36.57 12.28
CA GLU A 278 29.74 -37.24 11.55
C GLU A 278 29.13 -36.32 10.48
N ALA A 279 28.73 -36.89 9.35
CA ALA A 279 28.37 -36.15 8.13
C ALA A 279 26.87 -35.87 8.05
N ASN A 280 26.49 -34.62 7.74
CA ASN A 280 25.09 -34.25 7.51
C ASN A 280 24.59 -34.76 6.14
N PRO A 281 23.49 -35.54 6.09
CA PRO A 281 22.73 -35.75 4.86
C PRO A 281 21.90 -34.50 4.50
N PRO A 282 21.44 -34.35 3.23
CA PRO A 282 20.80 -33.12 2.78
C PRO A 282 19.42 -32.90 3.42
N MET A 283 19.20 -31.70 3.96
CA MET A 283 17.89 -31.27 4.43
C MET A 283 16.88 -31.20 3.27
N VAL A 284 15.72 -31.81 3.48
CA VAL A 284 14.53 -31.63 2.63
C VAL A 284 13.98 -30.24 2.87
N ASP A 285 13.97 -29.42 1.82
CA ASP A 285 13.43 -28.06 1.84
C ASP A 285 11.90 -28.12 2.06
N THR A 286 11.50 -27.94 3.31
CA THR A 286 10.10 -27.97 3.75
C THR A 286 9.72 -26.54 4.08
N THR A 287 9.11 -25.85 3.12
CA THR A 287 8.73 -24.43 3.18
C THR A 287 7.54 -24.17 4.10
N ASN A 288 7.72 -24.47 5.39
CA ASN A 288 6.90 -23.95 6.48
C ASN A 288 7.21 -22.46 6.65
N THR A 289 6.61 -21.62 5.81
CA THR A 289 6.53 -20.17 6.02
C THR A 289 5.50 -19.87 7.11
N THR A 290 5.73 -20.44 8.30
CA THR A 290 5.07 -20.05 9.55
C THR A 290 5.34 -18.57 9.78
N TYR A 291 4.38 -17.86 10.38
CA TYR A 291 4.67 -16.57 11.00
C TYR A 291 5.84 -16.79 11.97
N GLY A 292 6.99 -16.17 11.69
CA GLY A 292 8.22 -16.45 12.44
C GLY A 292 7.99 -16.21 13.93
N ASN A 293 8.43 -17.16 14.77
CA ASN A 293 8.38 -17.16 16.24
C ASN A 293 7.68 -15.94 16.83
N HIS A 294 6.35 -16.05 17.04
CA HIS A 294 5.45 -14.95 17.41
C HIS A 294 6.08 -13.96 18.40
N THR A 295 6.71 -12.94 17.83
CA THR A 295 7.26 -11.79 18.53
C THR A 295 6.26 -10.70 18.23
N GLU A 296 5.75 -10.05 19.28
CA GLU A 296 4.85 -8.91 19.10
C GLU A 296 5.52 -7.89 18.17
N PRO A 297 4.83 -7.34 17.15
CA PRO A 297 5.21 -6.02 16.68
C PRO A 297 5.17 -5.13 17.93
N ALA A 298 6.30 -4.48 18.23
CA ALA A 298 6.52 -3.79 19.50
C ALA A 298 5.31 -2.92 19.89
N GLU A 299 4.91 -2.97 21.17
CA GLU A 299 3.67 -2.38 21.71
C GLU A 299 3.16 -1.23 20.85
N ALA A 300 2.05 -1.48 20.14
CA ALA A 300 1.48 -0.56 19.17
C ALA A 300 1.29 0.81 19.82
N THR A 301 2.26 1.70 19.57
CA THR A 301 2.31 3.00 20.21
C THR A 301 1.10 3.77 19.69
N ALA A 302 0.16 4.09 20.59
CA ALA A 302 -1.12 4.71 20.24
C ALA A 302 -0.88 5.98 19.42
N THR A 303 -0.97 5.87 18.09
CA THR A 303 -0.55 6.91 17.15
C THR A 303 -1.54 8.07 17.20
N SER A 304 -1.15 9.11 17.91
CA SER A 304 -1.99 10.27 18.21
C SER A 304 -2.34 11.09 16.98
N GLY A 305 -3.60 10.98 16.54
CA GLY A 305 -4.33 11.99 15.76
C GLY A 305 -4.01 12.13 14.28
N VAL A 306 -2.73 12.09 13.90
CA VAL A 306 -2.25 12.45 12.55
C VAL A 306 -1.17 11.47 12.10
N LEU A 307 -1.19 11.07 10.83
CA LEU A 307 -0.12 10.28 10.21
C LEU A 307 1.17 11.11 10.21
N SER A 308 2.30 10.60 10.70
CA SER A 308 3.52 11.41 10.74
C SER A 308 4.05 11.66 9.33
N ASP A 309 4.59 12.85 9.12
CA ASP A 309 5.31 13.19 7.90
C ASP A 309 6.60 12.37 7.72
N GLU A 310 7.07 11.70 8.78
CA GLU A 310 8.22 10.79 8.79
C GLU A 310 7.85 9.32 8.46
N ASP A 311 6.57 8.96 8.48
CA ASP A 311 6.11 7.57 8.29
C ASP A 311 5.96 7.23 6.80
N THR A 312 6.25 5.99 6.39
CA THR A 312 5.75 5.42 5.14
C THR A 312 4.34 4.92 5.32
N VAL A 313 3.38 5.41 4.54
CA VAL A 313 1.94 5.13 4.71
C VAL A 313 1.38 4.40 3.50
N VAL A 314 0.72 3.25 3.69
CA VAL A 314 0.12 2.50 2.58
C VAL A 314 -1.39 2.73 2.45
N ALA A 315 -1.85 3.18 1.29
CA ALA A 315 -3.25 3.47 0.96
C ALA A 315 -3.74 2.60 -0.21
N ILE A 316 -5.06 2.49 -0.40
CA ILE A 316 -5.67 1.89 -1.58
C ILE A 316 -6.59 2.91 -2.24
N ILE A 317 -6.45 3.09 -3.55
CA ILE A 317 -7.37 3.86 -4.39
C ILE A 317 -8.25 2.86 -5.16
N THR A 318 -9.56 3.11 -5.25
CA THR A 318 -10.45 2.34 -6.13
C THR A 318 -11.52 3.26 -6.73
N ARG A 319 -12.43 2.70 -7.54
CA ARG A 319 -13.64 3.40 -7.97
C ARG A 319 -14.79 3.02 -7.04
N ILE A 320 -15.46 4.04 -6.50
CA ILE A 320 -16.66 3.89 -5.67
C ILE A 320 -17.73 4.79 -6.30
N ASP A 321 -18.83 4.20 -6.77
CA ASP A 321 -19.89 4.89 -7.52
C ASP A 321 -19.35 5.72 -8.71
N GLY A 322 -18.36 5.14 -9.41
CA GLY A 322 -17.66 5.77 -10.53
C GLY A 322 -16.53 6.75 -10.14
N GLU A 323 -16.53 7.32 -8.94
CA GLU A 323 -15.51 8.28 -8.48
C GLU A 323 -14.23 7.60 -8.00
N LEU A 324 -13.07 8.20 -8.33
CA LEU A 324 -11.78 7.79 -7.77
C LEU A 324 -11.70 8.18 -6.30
N SER A 325 -11.54 7.18 -5.44
CA SER A 325 -11.67 7.34 -3.99
C SER A 325 -10.58 6.57 -3.24
N VAL A 326 -10.11 7.13 -2.12
CA VAL A 326 -9.35 6.37 -1.11
C VAL A 326 -10.31 5.39 -0.44
N LEU A 327 -9.96 4.12 -0.43
CA LEU A 327 -10.75 3.07 0.21
C LEU A 327 -10.55 3.13 1.74
N GLU A 328 -11.63 3.33 2.49
CA GLU A 328 -11.60 3.38 3.96
C GLU A 328 -11.97 2.05 4.60
N LYS A 329 -13.07 1.45 4.11
CA LYS A 329 -13.75 0.32 4.74
C LYS A 329 -14.59 -0.43 3.73
N VAL A 330 -14.71 -1.74 3.92
CA VAL A 330 -15.66 -2.60 3.23
C VAL A 330 -16.55 -3.31 4.24
N TYR A 331 -17.84 -3.46 3.94
CA TYR A 331 -18.78 -4.28 4.71
C TYR A 331 -19.36 -5.38 3.82
N VAL A 332 -19.30 -6.62 4.29
CA VAL A 332 -19.84 -7.78 3.58
C VAL A 332 -21.03 -8.37 4.35
N LYS A 333 -22.21 -8.29 3.73
CA LYS A 333 -23.40 -9.01 4.18
C LYS A 333 -23.37 -10.44 3.66
N SER A 334 -23.26 -11.41 4.56
CA SER A 334 -23.34 -12.84 4.23
C SER A 334 -24.57 -13.50 4.86
N ILE A 335 -25.29 -14.29 4.07
CA ILE A 335 -26.35 -15.18 4.54
C ILE A 335 -25.69 -16.48 4.99
N GLU A 336 -25.91 -16.84 6.26
CA GLU A 336 -25.39 -18.08 6.82
C GLU A 336 -26.16 -19.30 6.26
N PRO A 337 -25.45 -20.39 5.92
CA PRO A 337 -26.10 -21.59 5.42
C PRO A 337 -26.87 -22.31 6.54
N LYS A 338 -28.17 -22.55 6.31
CA LYS A 338 -29.02 -23.31 7.27
C LYS A 338 -28.61 -24.80 7.43
N ARG A 339 -27.65 -25.29 6.65
CA ARG A 339 -27.14 -26.67 6.64
C ARG A 339 -25.65 -26.65 6.34
N PHE A 340 -24.87 -27.49 7.03
CA PHE A 340 -23.39 -27.46 7.03
C PHE A 340 -22.73 -27.61 5.65
N TYR A 341 -23.43 -28.15 4.65
CA TYR A 341 -22.91 -28.40 3.30
C TYR A 341 -23.23 -27.30 2.29
N ASN A 342 -24.06 -26.30 2.65
CA ASN A 342 -24.24 -25.13 1.82
C ASN A 342 -23.11 -24.14 2.12
N LEU A 343 -22.52 -23.53 1.08
CA LEU A 343 -21.55 -22.46 1.28
C LEU A 343 -22.25 -21.16 1.74
N PRO A 344 -21.59 -20.30 2.53
CA PRO A 344 -22.09 -18.96 2.82
C PRO A 344 -22.30 -18.18 1.52
N LYS A 345 -23.46 -17.53 1.36
CA LYS A 345 -23.71 -16.65 0.21
C LYS A 345 -23.48 -15.20 0.62
N VAL A 346 -22.71 -14.44 -0.15
CA VAL A 346 -22.72 -12.98 -0.07
C VAL A 346 -24.07 -12.47 -0.60
N GLU A 347 -24.75 -11.64 0.17
CA GLU A 347 -26.02 -10.99 -0.20
C GLU A 347 -25.74 -9.65 -0.89
N TYR A 348 -24.91 -8.83 -0.26
CA TYR A 348 -24.40 -7.59 -0.81
C TYR A 348 -23.08 -7.20 -0.16
N ILE A 349 -22.38 -6.31 -0.86
CA ILE A 349 -21.14 -5.68 -0.43
C ILE A 349 -21.37 -4.18 -0.43
N GLU A 350 -20.91 -3.50 0.62
CA GLU A 350 -20.85 -2.04 0.70
C GLU A 350 -19.38 -1.60 0.76
N VAL A 351 -19.02 -0.59 -0.02
CA VAL A 351 -17.67 -0.05 -0.13
C VAL A 351 -17.73 1.43 0.24
N PHE A 352 -16.91 1.84 1.21
CA PHE A 352 -16.85 3.19 1.75
C PHE A 352 -15.47 3.80 1.50
N GLY A 353 -15.45 5.08 1.13
CA GLY A 353 -14.19 5.78 0.86
C GLY A 353 -14.33 7.29 0.90
N VAL A 354 -13.28 7.97 0.44
CA VAL A 354 -13.24 9.44 0.29
C VAL A 354 -12.79 9.79 -1.13
N SER A 355 -13.61 10.58 -1.83
CA SER A 355 -13.36 11.08 -3.19
C SER A 355 -12.05 11.87 -3.24
N LEU A 356 -11.12 11.46 -4.11
CA LEU A 356 -9.86 12.19 -4.34
C LEU A 356 -10.09 13.60 -4.86
N ALA A 357 -11.21 13.81 -5.57
CA ALA A 357 -11.54 15.06 -6.23
C ALA A 357 -12.21 16.09 -5.31
N THR A 358 -12.99 15.62 -4.33
CA THR A 358 -13.84 16.50 -3.52
C THR A 358 -13.58 16.43 -2.02
N GLY A 359 -12.81 15.45 -1.54
CA GLY A 359 -12.62 15.17 -0.12
C GLY A 359 -13.89 14.70 0.61
N LYS A 360 -14.98 14.41 -0.11
CA LYS A 360 -16.24 13.95 0.46
C LYS A 360 -16.30 12.44 0.54
N ALA A 361 -17.06 11.93 1.50
CA ALA A 361 -17.32 10.50 1.63
C ALA A 361 -18.05 9.95 0.39
N THR A 362 -17.62 8.79 -0.10
CA THR A 362 -18.21 8.03 -1.20
C THR A 362 -18.70 6.68 -0.70
N TYR A 363 -19.79 6.18 -1.28
CA TYR A 363 -20.42 4.93 -0.91
C TYR A 363 -20.94 4.21 -2.15
N GLU A 364 -20.69 2.91 -2.26
CA GLU A 364 -21.27 2.05 -3.29
C GLU A 364 -21.76 0.75 -2.67
N ARG A 365 -22.92 0.26 -3.11
CA ARG A 365 -23.44 -1.06 -2.72
C ARG A 365 -23.79 -1.89 -3.95
N LYS A 366 -23.24 -3.11 -4.04
CA LYS A 366 -23.65 -4.11 -5.05
C LYS A 366 -24.23 -5.36 -4.38
N THR A 367 -25.31 -5.87 -4.93
CA THR A 367 -25.92 -7.17 -4.58
C THR A 367 -25.21 -8.29 -5.35
N CYS A 368 -25.07 -9.47 -4.73
CA CYS A 368 -24.31 -10.62 -5.27
C CYS A 368 -25.18 -11.86 -5.56
#